data_AF-A0A1G3UGF3-F1
#
_entry.id   AF-A0A1G3UGF3-F1
#
_cell.length_a   1.000
_cell.length_b   1.000
_cell.length_c   1.000
_cell.angle_alpha   90.00
_cell.angle_beta   90.00
_cell.angle_gamma   90.00
#
_symmetry.space_group_name_H-M   'P 1'
#
loop_
_entity.id
_entity.type
_entity.pdbx_description
1 polymer ?
#
loop_
_entity_poly.entity_id
_entity_poly.type
_entity_poly.pdbx_seq_one_letter_code
_entity_poly.pdbx_strand_id
1 'polypeptide(L)'
;MSGIIKYSNIVDVLPKLPEVLLNTIQSDVLEIKSIDKECKKCLDTCFTIPELKDAYYVVFSKYIDKDNHKYEKFIFLGKDGEELFNVSGLEMELYGLITCTTLDYTDAYKAFLSHSKK
;
A
#
# COMPACT_ATOMS: atom_id res chain seq x y z
N MET A 1 9.93 -20.16 -6.95
CA MET A 1 10.06 -19.71 -5.55
C MET A 1 8.66 -19.44 -5.04
N SER A 2 8.04 -20.41 -4.37
CA SER A 2 6.72 -20.25 -3.75
C SER A 2 6.93 -19.60 -2.38
N GLY A 3 7.03 -18.28 -2.36
CA GLY A 3 7.03 -17.51 -1.13
C GLY A 3 5.72 -17.69 -0.36
N ILE A 4 5.75 -17.41 0.94
CA ILE A 4 4.55 -17.40 1.76
C ILE A 4 3.65 -16.28 1.26
N ILE A 5 2.47 -16.64 0.74
CA ILE A 5 1.47 -15.67 0.27
C ILE A 5 1.04 -14.82 1.46
N LYS A 6 1.20 -13.50 1.37
CA LYS A 6 0.89 -12.55 2.43
C LYS A 6 -0.61 -12.41 2.67
N TYR A 7 -1.39 -12.08 1.63
CA TYR A 7 -2.81 -11.78 1.72
C TYR A 7 -3.66 -12.86 1.04
N SER A 8 -4.72 -13.33 1.71
CA SER A 8 -5.62 -14.36 1.16
C SER A 8 -6.67 -13.79 0.20
N ASN A 9 -7.11 -12.55 0.41
CA ASN A 9 -8.26 -11.95 -0.26
C ASN A 9 -7.90 -10.78 -1.20
N ILE A 10 -6.62 -10.50 -1.44
CA ILE A 10 -6.21 -9.33 -2.23
C ILE A 10 -6.74 -9.35 -3.67
N VAL A 11 -6.89 -10.53 -4.29
CA VAL A 11 -7.42 -10.66 -5.65
C VAL A 11 -8.94 -10.40 -5.68
N ASP A 12 -9.66 -10.80 -4.62
CA ASP A 12 -11.09 -10.50 -4.47
C ASP A 12 -11.34 -9.02 -4.17
N VAL A 13 -10.50 -8.40 -3.34
CA VAL A 13 -10.64 -6.98 -2.96
C VAL A 13 -10.15 -6.06 -4.06
N LEU A 14 -9.08 -6.42 -4.78
CA LEU A 14 -8.42 -5.61 -5.80
C LEU A 14 -8.28 -6.38 -7.12
N PRO A 15 -9.40 -6.68 -7.81
CA PRO A 15 -9.38 -7.49 -9.02
C PRO A 15 -8.66 -6.84 -10.21
N LYS A 16 -8.52 -5.51 -10.22
CA LYS A 16 -7.80 -4.78 -11.27
C LYS A 16 -6.33 -4.51 -10.91
N LEU A 17 -5.83 -5.07 -9.81
CA LEU A 17 -4.45 -4.90 -9.40
C LEU A 17 -3.51 -5.51 -10.46
N PRO A 18 -2.53 -4.75 -10.98
CA PRO A 18 -1.53 -5.28 -11.89
C PRO A 18 -0.81 -6.50 -11.29
N GLU A 19 -0.64 -7.56 -12.07
CA GLU A 19 -0.03 -8.82 -11.61
C GLU A 19 1.38 -8.60 -11.02
N VAL A 20 2.15 -7.66 -11.57
CA VAL A 20 3.46 -7.27 -11.05
C VAL A 20 3.37 -6.72 -9.62
N LEU A 21 2.41 -5.82 -9.35
CA LEU A 21 2.20 -5.27 -8.01
C LEU A 21 1.69 -6.35 -7.06
N LEU A 22 0.71 -7.16 -7.50
CA LEU A 22 0.19 -8.29 -6.74
C LEU A 22 1.33 -9.22 -6.28
N ASN A 23 2.15 -9.69 -7.21
CA ASN A 23 3.26 -10.60 -6.92
C ASN A 23 4.29 -9.97 -5.98
N THR A 24 4.57 -8.67 -6.14
CA THR A 24 5.56 -7.95 -5.32
C THR A 24 5.04 -7.72 -3.89
N ILE A 25 3.76 -7.38 -3.73
CA ILE A 25 3.08 -7.26 -2.43
C ILE A 25 3.01 -8.63 -1.73
N GLN A 26 2.65 -9.67 -2.48
CA GLN A 26 2.57 -11.04 -1.97
C GLN A 26 3.94 -11.60 -1.57
N SER A 27 5.00 -11.14 -2.23
CA SER A 27 6.40 -11.45 -1.88
C SER A 27 6.92 -10.61 -0.70
N ASP A 28 6.06 -9.81 -0.06
CA ASP A 28 6.34 -8.98 1.09
C ASP A 28 7.37 -7.86 0.86
N VAL A 29 7.71 -7.58 -0.41
CA VAL A 29 8.65 -6.51 -0.81
C VAL A 29 7.97 -5.14 -0.70
N LEU A 30 6.73 -5.06 -1.18
CA LEU A 30 5.89 -3.87 -1.08
C LEU A 30 4.77 -4.08 -0.06
N GLU A 31 4.30 -2.96 0.48
CA GLU A 31 3.20 -2.89 1.42
C GLU A 31 2.05 -2.12 0.78
N ILE A 32 0.82 -2.54 1.07
CA ILE A 32 -0.39 -1.87 0.61
C ILE A 32 -1.20 -1.39 1.81
N LYS A 33 -1.61 -0.13 1.79
CA LYS A 33 -2.45 0.49 2.82
C LYS A 33 -3.65 1.22 2.24
N SER A 34 -4.71 1.30 3.04
CA SER A 34 -5.87 2.11 2.69
C SER A 34 -5.59 3.57 3.01
N ILE A 35 -6.18 4.48 2.25
CA ILE A 35 -6.06 5.92 2.47
C ILE A 35 -7.15 6.38 3.43
N ASP A 36 -6.75 7.13 4.45
CA ASP A 36 -7.67 7.71 5.41
C ASP A 36 -8.24 9.02 4.87
N LYS A 37 -9.36 8.93 4.13
CA LYS A 37 -10.01 10.08 3.50
C LYS A 37 -10.56 11.10 4.51
N GLU A 38 -10.74 10.69 5.76
CA GLU A 38 -11.22 11.54 6.85
C GLU A 38 -10.08 12.30 7.55
N CYS A 39 -8.82 11.93 7.32
CA CYS A 39 -7.68 12.62 7.90
C CYS A 39 -7.54 14.04 7.33
N LYS A 40 -7.29 15.01 8.20
CA LYS A 40 -6.97 16.40 7.83
C LYS A 40 -5.86 16.48 6.77
N LYS A 41 -4.85 15.62 6.87
CA LYS A 41 -3.73 15.60 5.92
C LYS A 41 -4.15 15.13 4.53
N CYS A 42 -5.07 14.16 4.45
CA CYS A 42 -5.64 13.72 3.19
C CYS A 42 -6.48 14.83 2.56
N LEU A 43 -7.29 15.52 3.36
CA LEU A 43 -8.08 16.66 2.91
C LEU A 43 -7.18 17.79 2.38
N ASP A 44 -6.11 18.14 3.12
CA ASP A 44 -5.13 19.15 2.72
C ASP A 44 -4.43 18.76 1.41
N THR A 45 -3.98 17.51 1.32
CA THR A 45 -3.29 17.02 0.12
C THR A 45 -4.25 16.90 -1.07
N CYS A 46 -5.55 16.66 -0.85
CA CYS A 46 -6.56 16.70 -1.90
C CYS A 46 -6.76 18.10 -2.52
N PHE A 47 -6.33 19.18 -1.86
CA PHE A 47 -6.32 20.51 -2.47
C PHE A 47 -5.16 20.66 -3.46
N THR A 48 -4.01 20.05 -3.17
CA THR A 48 -2.81 20.10 -4.02
C THR A 48 -2.85 19.05 -5.13
N ILE A 49 -3.30 17.84 -4.80
CA ILE A 49 -3.39 16.67 -5.68
C ILE A 49 -4.85 16.21 -5.68
N PRO A 50 -5.70 16.77 -6.57
CA PRO A 50 -7.12 16.46 -6.60
C PRO A 50 -7.41 14.99 -6.95
N GLU A 51 -6.50 14.32 -7.65
CA GLU A 51 -6.59 12.89 -8.01
C GLU A 51 -6.59 11.98 -6.79
N LEU A 52 -6.07 12.45 -5.65
CA LEU A 52 -6.09 11.70 -4.38
C LEU A 52 -7.52 11.40 -3.90
N LYS A 53 -8.52 12.17 -4.35
CA LYS A 53 -9.94 11.92 -4.02
C LYS A 53 -10.42 10.57 -4.53
N ASP A 54 -9.94 10.16 -5.70
CA ASP A 54 -10.30 8.92 -6.37
C ASP A 54 -9.44 7.74 -5.90
N ALA A 55 -8.30 8.01 -5.27
CA ALA A 55 -7.46 6.98 -4.67
C ALA A 55 -8.09 6.38 -3.41
N TYR A 56 -7.97 5.07 -3.25
CA TYR A 56 -8.45 4.31 -2.08
C TYR A 56 -7.33 3.55 -1.39
N TYR A 57 -6.34 3.10 -2.15
CA TYR A 57 -5.19 2.37 -1.63
C TYR A 57 -3.90 3.00 -2.10
N VAL A 58 -2.82 2.70 -1.38
CA VAL A 58 -1.48 3.13 -1.74
C VAL A 58 -0.48 2.01 -1.49
N VAL A 59 0.43 1.84 -2.44
CA VAL A 59 1.50 0.86 -2.40
C VAL A 59 2.83 1.58 -2.23
N PHE A 60 3.64 1.11 -1.28
CA PHE A 60 4.93 1.69 -0.92
C PHE A 60 5.89 0.61 -0.40
N SER A 61 7.20 0.86 -0.36
CA SER A 61 8.14 -0.10 0.24
C SER A 61 8.23 0.13 1.74
N LYS A 62 7.97 -0.92 2.52
CA LYS A 62 8.07 -0.84 3.99
C LYS A 62 9.51 -0.83 4.51
N TYR A 63 10.49 -1.05 3.64
CA TYR A 63 11.91 -1.18 4.00
C TYR A 63 12.72 0.08 3.75
N ILE A 64 12.13 1.14 3.20
CA ILE A 64 12.85 2.39 2.95
C ILE A 64 12.97 3.20 4.24
N ASP A 65 14.21 3.49 4.62
CA ASP A 65 14.54 4.38 5.73
C ASP A 65 13.99 5.79 5.51
N LYS A 66 13.67 6.49 6.62
CA LYS A 66 13.12 7.85 6.59
C LYS A 66 13.98 8.86 5.81
N ASP A 67 15.29 8.67 5.77
CA ASP A 67 16.22 9.53 5.01
C ASP A 67 16.11 9.35 3.49
N ASN A 68 15.67 8.16 3.06
CA ASN A 68 15.51 7.79 1.66
C ASN A 68 14.05 7.83 1.19
N HIS A 69 13.10 8.08 2.11
CA HIS A 69 11.67 8.20 1.83
C HIS A 69 11.37 9.21 0.72
N LYS A 70 12.18 10.27 0.63
CA LYS A 70 12.09 11.28 -0.44
C LYS A 70 12.27 10.70 -1.86
N TYR A 71 13.03 9.62 -2.02
CA TYR A 71 13.22 8.96 -3.32
C TYR A 71 12.23 7.81 -3.56
N GLU A 72 11.40 7.51 -2.58
CA GLU A 72 10.35 6.51 -2.73
C GLU A 72 9.26 7.02 -3.66
N LYS A 73 8.70 6.12 -4.45
CA LYS A 73 7.48 6.35 -5.21
C LYS A 73 6.33 5.63 -4.54
N PHE A 74 5.27 6.37 -4.27
CA PHE A 74 4.02 5.84 -3.78
C PHE A 74 3.07 5.68 -4.96
N ILE A 75 2.54 4.47 -5.12
CA ILE A 75 1.62 4.14 -6.20
C ILE A 75 0.21 4.18 -5.61
N PHE A 76 -0.61 5.11 -6.06
CA PHE A 76 -1.99 5.25 -5.64
C PHE A 76 -2.90 4.43 -6.53
N LEU A 77 -3.76 3.65 -5.89
CA LEU A 77 -4.70 2.75 -6.54
C LEU A 77 -6.13 3.19 -6.27
N GLY A 78 -6.99 2.97 -7.26
CA GLY A 78 -8.43 3.13 -7.17
C GLY A 78 -9.07 2.04 -6.33
N LYS A 79 -10.40 2.07 -6.28
CA LYS A 79 -11.19 1.18 -5.41
C LYS A 79 -11.04 -0.30 -5.78
N ASP A 80 -10.91 -0.63 -7.06
CA ASP A 80 -10.78 -2.01 -7.52
C ASP A 80 -9.30 -2.42 -7.73
N GLY A 81 -8.34 -1.58 -7.35
CA GLY A 81 -6.90 -1.84 -7.48
C GLY A 81 -6.26 -1.35 -8.77
N GLU A 82 -6.97 -0.65 -9.63
CA GLU A 82 -6.40 0.01 -10.80
C GLU A 82 -5.39 1.08 -10.39
N GLU A 83 -4.26 1.16 -11.09
CA GLU A 83 -3.28 2.23 -10.87
C GLU A 83 -3.85 3.55 -11.38
N LEU A 84 -3.90 4.56 -10.50
CA LEU A 84 -4.36 5.90 -10.85
C LEU A 84 -3.17 6.82 -11.16
N PHE A 85 -2.28 6.98 -10.20
CA PHE A 85 -1.12 7.85 -10.32
C PHE A 85 -0.03 7.43 -9.33
N ASN A 86 1.17 7.98 -9.51
CA ASN A 86 2.27 7.82 -8.55
C ASN A 86 2.84 9.18 -8.17
N VAL A 87 3.26 9.32 -6.91
CA VAL A 87 3.94 10.53 -6.42
C VAL A 87 5.23 10.13 -5.71
N SER A 88 6.20 11.05 -5.71
CA SER A 88 7.41 10.86 -4.91
C SER A 88 7.20 11.27 -3.46
N GLY A 89 7.96 10.67 -2.54
CA GLY A 89 8.05 11.16 -1.16
C GLY A 89 8.65 12.57 -1.00
N LEU A 90 9.24 13.14 -2.06
CA LEU A 90 9.56 14.57 -2.13
C LEU A 90 8.32 15.45 -2.27
N GLU A 91 7.28 14.94 -2.93
CA GLU A 91 6.08 15.70 -3.27
C GLU A 91 5.02 15.60 -2.16
N MET A 92 4.98 14.46 -1.46
CA MET A 92 3.93 14.16 -0.48
C MET A 92 4.46 13.27 0.64
N GLU A 93 4.11 13.59 1.89
CA GLU A 93 4.43 12.74 3.03
C GLU A 93 3.31 11.71 3.29
N LEU A 94 3.62 10.43 3.03
CA LEU A 94 2.66 9.31 3.14
C LEU A 94 2.22 9.00 4.57
N TYR A 95 3.15 9.08 5.53
CA TYR A 95 2.87 8.74 6.93
C TYR A 95 1.88 9.74 7.54
N GLY A 96 0.81 9.21 8.17
CA GLY A 96 -0.31 10.00 8.68
C GLY A 96 -1.49 10.14 7.73
N LEU A 97 -1.38 9.61 6.51
CA LEU A 97 -2.44 9.57 5.50
C LEU A 97 -2.98 8.16 5.26
N ILE A 98 -2.28 7.15 5.75
CA ILE A 98 -2.55 5.73 5.51
C ILE A 98 -3.08 5.07 6.79
N THR A 99 -4.06 4.18 6.62
CA THR A 99 -4.69 3.38 7.67
C THR A 99 -4.55 1.88 7.38
N CYS A 100 -5.06 1.04 8.29
CA CYS A 100 -5.10 -0.40 8.10
C CYS A 100 -5.96 -0.76 6.88
N THR A 101 -5.51 -1.75 6.11
CA THR A 101 -6.32 -2.32 5.03
C THR A 101 -7.38 -3.26 5.56
N THR A 102 -8.37 -3.53 4.72
CA THR A 102 -9.33 -4.62 4.86
C THR A 102 -8.79 -5.95 4.32
N LEU A 103 -7.46 -6.07 4.15
CA LEU A 103 -6.83 -7.26 3.61
C LEU A 103 -6.49 -8.23 4.74
N ASP A 104 -6.80 -9.50 4.53
CA ASP A 104 -6.60 -10.57 5.50
C ASP A 104 -5.29 -11.29 5.24
N TYR A 105 -4.45 -11.38 6.26
CA TYR A 105 -3.25 -12.20 6.18
C TYR A 105 -3.60 -13.69 6.12
N THR A 106 -2.87 -14.44 5.30
CA THR A 106 -2.98 -15.90 5.29
C THR A 106 -2.50 -16.49 6.62
N ASP A 107 -3.01 -17.66 6.99
CA ASP A 107 -2.54 -18.38 8.20
C ASP A 107 -1.05 -18.71 8.14
N ALA A 108 -0.54 -19.04 6.95
CA ALA A 108 0.88 -19.29 6.73
C ALA A 108 1.74 -18.04 7.01
N TYR A 109 1.27 -16.86 6.57
CA TYR A 109 1.96 -15.59 6.83
C TYR A 109 1.88 -15.19 8.31
N LYS A 110 0.73 -15.38 8.97
CA LYS A 110 0.58 -15.18 10.42
C LYS A 110 1.53 -16.08 11.23
N ALA A 111 1.66 -17.36 10.85
CA ALA A 111 2.59 -18.30 11.46
C ALA A 111 4.05 -17.88 11.27
N PHE A 112 4.41 -17.42 10.07
CA PHE A 112 5.73 -16.87 9.78
C PHE A 112 6.07 -15.66 10.66
N LEU A 113 5.16 -14.68 10.77
CA LEU A 113 5.35 -13.51 11.63
C LEU A 113 5.51 -13.88 13.12
N SER A 114 4.82 -14.93 13.56
CA SER A 114 4.89 -15.42 14.94
C SER A 114 6.23 -16.10 15.25
N HIS A 115 6.83 -16.77 14.25
CA HIS A 115 8.16 -17.38 14.38
C HIS A 115 9.31 -16.36 14.28
N SER A 116 9.14 -15.27 13.54
CA SER A 116 10.17 -14.23 13.39
C SER A 116 10.35 -13.33 14.62
N LYS A 117 9.50 -13.46 15.65
CA LYS A 117 9.56 -12.68 16.90
C LYS A 117 10.34 -13.37 18.04
N LYS A 118 11.11 -14.42 17.77
CA LYS A 118 11.83 -15.19 18.78
C LYS A 118 13.33 -15.00 18.72
#